data_AF-A0A1R1BEV6-F1
#
_entry.id   AF-A0A1R1BEV6-F1
#
_cell.length_a   1.000
_cell.length_b   1.000
_cell.length_c   1.000
_cell.angle_alpha   90.00
_cell.angle_beta   90.00
_cell.angle_gamma   90.00
#
_symmetry.space_group_name_H-M   'P 1'
#
loop_
_entity.id
_entity.type
_entity.pdbx_description
1 polymer ?
#
loop_
_entity_poly.entity_id
_entity_poly.type
_entity_poly.pdbx_seq_one_letter_code
_entity_poly.pdbx_strand_id
1 'polypeptide(L)'
;MIEFKMDMKAAEFIDSIIIKMISEFGITKEEAYGRVNERWKHLGHISEDDIIFHETEEFWAYDIYYGHDSRWWARMNDKNLKPVPHS
;
A
#
# COMPACT_ATOMS: atom_id res chain seq x y z
N MET A 1 -10.69 4.50 -6.62
CA MET A 1 -11.45 3.91 -5.49
C MET A 1 -11.08 2.45 -5.37
N ILE A 2 -11.30 1.83 -4.21
CA ILE A 2 -10.94 0.43 -3.97
C ILE A 2 -11.83 -0.54 -4.77
N GLU A 3 -11.22 -1.57 -5.35
CA GLU A 3 -11.85 -2.53 -6.28
C GLU A 3 -12.15 -3.91 -5.67
N PHE A 4 -11.96 -4.08 -4.37
CA PHE A 4 -12.23 -5.32 -3.63
C PHE A 4 -13.16 -5.04 -2.45
N LYS A 5 -13.80 -6.09 -1.94
CA LYS A 5 -14.67 -5.97 -0.76
C LYS A 5 -13.83 -5.88 0.50
N MET A 6 -14.33 -5.18 1.50
CA MET A 6 -13.68 -5.06 2.79
C MET A 6 -14.70 -4.86 3.91
N ASP A 7 -14.37 -5.33 5.11
CA ASP A 7 -15.09 -4.92 6.32
C ASP A 7 -14.69 -3.50 6.76
N MET A 8 -15.31 -3.01 7.82
CA MET A 8 -15.09 -1.64 8.31
C MET A 8 -13.64 -1.41 8.78
N LYS A 9 -13.03 -2.39 9.46
CA LYS A 9 -11.66 -2.25 9.97
C LYS A 9 -10.64 -2.30 8.85
N ALA A 10 -10.85 -3.18 7.87
CA ALA A 10 -10.05 -3.23 6.66
C ALA A 10 -10.17 -1.92 5.86
N ALA A 11 -11.36 -1.32 5.77
CA ALA A 11 -11.52 -0.02 5.12
C ALA A 11 -10.72 1.09 5.83
N GLU A 12 -10.78 1.19 7.16
CA GLU A 12 -10.03 2.17 7.95
C GLU A 12 -8.51 1.98 7.81
N PHE A 13 -8.05 0.73 7.78
CA PHE A 13 -6.65 0.39 7.61
C PHE A 13 -6.14 0.75 6.20
N ILE A 14 -6.90 0.40 5.17
CA ILE A 14 -6.59 0.76 3.78
C ILE A 14 -6.56 2.28 3.58
N ASP A 15 -7.50 3.02 4.17
CA ASP A 15 -7.49 4.49 4.11
C ASP A 15 -6.25 5.07 4.79
N SER A 16 -5.81 4.48 5.91
CA SER A 16 -4.57 4.88 6.59
C SER A 16 -3.33 4.67 5.71
N ILE A 17 -3.27 3.53 5.00
CA ILE A 17 -2.20 3.26 4.01
C ILE A 17 -2.21 4.31 2.91
N ILE A 18 -3.39 4.62 2.34
CA ILE A 18 -3.53 5.60 1.26
C ILE A 18 -3.06 6.99 1.71
N ILE A 19 -3.49 7.43 2.89
CA ILE A 19 -3.07 8.72 3.47
C ILE A 19 -1.55 8.77 3.61
N LYS A 20 -0.94 7.69 4.12
CA LYS A 20 0.50 7.56 4.28
C LYS A 20 1.23 7.60 2.94
N MET A 21 0.73 6.91 1.91
CA MET A 21 1.34 6.94 0.58
C MET A 21 1.32 8.35 -0.03
N ILE A 22 0.22 9.08 0.12
CA ILE A 22 0.12 10.46 -0.35
C ILE A 22 1.10 11.37 0.40
N SER A 23 1.19 11.24 1.74
CA SER A 23 2.05 12.11 2.55
C SER A 23 3.54 11.83 2.36
N GLU A 24 3.94 10.55 2.27
CA GLU A 24 5.35 10.15 2.20
C GLU A 24 5.92 10.25 0.79
N PHE A 25 5.13 9.93 -0.23
CA PHE A 25 5.62 9.83 -1.62
C PHE A 25 5.13 10.95 -2.53
N GLY A 26 4.20 11.79 -2.06
CA GLY A 26 3.69 12.92 -2.84
C GLY A 26 2.89 12.53 -4.08
N ILE A 27 2.38 11.29 -4.12
CA ILE A 27 1.55 10.77 -5.22
C ILE A 27 0.09 11.22 -5.09
N THR A 28 -0.66 11.13 -6.19
CA THR A 28 -2.09 11.47 -6.17
C THR A 28 -2.90 10.41 -5.43
N LYS A 29 -4.10 10.79 -4.99
CA LYS A 29 -5.04 9.85 -4.38
C LYS A 29 -5.44 8.74 -5.35
N GLU A 30 -5.58 9.06 -6.63
CA GLU A 30 -5.89 8.13 -7.70
C GLU A 30 -4.78 7.08 -7.86
N GLU A 31 -3.52 7.50 -7.87
CA GLU A 31 -2.36 6.60 -7.93
C GLU A 31 -2.28 5.71 -6.68
N ALA A 32 -2.49 6.29 -5.48
CA ALA A 32 -2.50 5.52 -4.25
C ALA A 32 -3.57 4.41 -4.28
N TYR A 33 -4.79 4.72 -4.72
CA TYR A 33 -5.83 3.70 -4.93
C TYR A 33 -5.39 2.65 -5.95
N GLY A 34 -4.83 3.07 -7.08
CA GLY A 34 -4.40 2.17 -8.15
C GLY A 34 -3.37 1.16 -7.66
N ARG A 35 -2.35 1.62 -6.92
CA ARG A 35 -1.30 0.76 -6.34
C ARG A 35 -1.85 -0.21 -5.29
N VAL A 36 -2.76 0.23 -4.42
CA VAL A 36 -3.44 -0.65 -3.45
C VAL A 36 -4.29 -1.70 -4.17
N ASN A 37 -5.01 -1.32 -5.22
CA ASN A 37 -5.79 -2.25 -6.03
C ASN A 37 -4.88 -3.28 -6.73
N GLU A 38 -3.78 -2.85 -7.35
CA GLU A 38 -2.80 -3.76 -7.95
C GLU A 38 -2.27 -4.77 -6.93
N ARG A 39 -2.04 -4.33 -5.70
CA ARG A 39 -1.58 -5.20 -4.62
C ARG A 39 -2.61 -6.23 -4.21
N TRP A 40 -3.88 -5.87 -4.01
CA TRP A 40 -4.82 -6.75 -3.30
C TRP A 40 -6.13 -7.09 -4.01
N LYS A 41 -6.41 -6.55 -5.20
CA LYS A 41 -7.65 -6.88 -5.94
C LYS A 41 -7.83 -8.37 -6.19
N HIS A 42 -6.72 -9.11 -6.32
CA HIS A 42 -6.71 -10.55 -6.55
C HIS A 42 -7.27 -11.37 -5.36
N LEU A 43 -7.30 -10.79 -4.16
CA LEU A 43 -7.89 -11.43 -2.97
C LEU A 43 -9.42 -11.38 -2.99
N GLY A 44 -10.02 -10.42 -3.70
CA GLY A 44 -11.47 -10.23 -3.84
C GLY A 44 -12.19 -9.73 -2.58
N HIS A 45 -11.73 -10.13 -1.39
CA HIS A 45 -12.22 -9.70 -0.09
C HIS A 45 -11.08 -9.63 0.93
N ILE A 46 -11.09 -8.60 1.78
CA ILE A 46 -10.19 -8.43 2.91
C ILE A 46 -11.00 -8.22 4.18
N SER A 47 -10.60 -8.87 5.26
CA SER A 47 -11.23 -8.83 6.58
C SER A 47 -10.19 -8.64 7.68
N GLU A 48 -10.62 -8.28 8.88
CA GLU A 48 -9.76 -8.09 10.05
C GLU A 48 -8.86 -9.29 10.42
N ASP A 49 -9.24 -10.49 9.99
CA ASP A 49 -8.48 -11.72 10.24
C ASP A 49 -7.38 -11.99 9.19
N ASP A 50 -7.29 -11.16 8.14
CA ASP A 50 -6.30 -11.33 7.09
C ASP A 50 -4.89 -10.94 7.54
N ILE A 51 -3.90 -11.61 6.97
CA ILE A 51 -2.46 -11.45 7.30
C ILE A 51 -1.96 -10.00 7.12
N ILE A 52 -2.70 -9.16 6.40
CA ILE A 52 -2.35 -7.76 6.20
C ILE A 52 -2.28 -6.98 7.52
N PHE A 53 -2.99 -7.41 8.56
CA PHE A 53 -3.01 -6.74 9.87
C PHE A 53 -1.79 -7.06 10.74
N HIS A 54 -0.90 -7.95 10.31
CA HIS A 54 0.36 -8.20 11.03
C HIS A 54 1.40 -7.10 10.84
N GLU A 55 1.27 -6.31 9.79
CA GLU A 55 2.18 -5.22 9.46
C GLU A 55 1.47 -3.88 9.60
N THR A 56 2.24 -2.81 9.73
CA THR A 56 1.68 -1.45 9.89
C THR A 56 1.29 -0.83 8.55
N GLU A 57 0.46 0.20 8.60
CA GLU A 57 0.12 1.03 7.43
C GLU A 57 1.36 1.67 6.79
N GLU A 58 2.38 1.99 7.60
CA GLU A 58 3.68 2.47 7.12
C GLU A 58 4.41 1.39 6.33
N PHE A 59 4.52 0.19 6.89
CA PHE A 59 5.12 -0.93 6.19
C PHE A 59 4.45 -1.14 4.83
N TRP A 60 3.11 -1.20 4.80
CA TRP A 60 2.40 -1.43 3.54
C TRP A 60 2.52 -0.28 2.56
N ALA A 61 2.52 0.98 3.00
CA ALA A 61 2.73 2.11 2.11
C ALA A 61 4.06 1.98 1.36
N TYR A 62 5.14 1.67 2.08
CA TYR A 62 6.47 1.48 1.49
C TYR A 62 6.58 0.19 0.66
N ASP A 63 6.03 -0.93 1.13
CA ASP A 63 6.07 -2.21 0.43
C ASP A 63 5.27 -2.17 -0.88
N ILE A 64 4.13 -1.49 -0.90
CA ILE A 64 3.33 -1.27 -2.11
C ILE A 64 4.03 -0.32 -3.07
N TYR A 65 4.66 0.75 -2.57
CA TYR A 65 5.26 1.77 -3.42
C TYR A 65 6.61 1.33 -4.02
N TYR A 66 7.48 0.72 -3.23
CA TYR A 66 8.82 0.29 -3.67
C TYR A 66 8.92 -1.19 -4.02
N GLY A 67 7.97 -2.01 -3.57
CA GLY A 67 8.01 -3.46 -3.74
C GLY A 67 8.93 -4.12 -2.72
N HIS A 68 8.52 -5.28 -2.21
CA HIS A 68 9.27 -6.05 -1.21
C HIS A 68 10.72 -6.36 -1.66
N ASP A 69 10.90 -6.75 -2.92
CA ASP A 69 12.20 -7.13 -3.49
C ASP A 69 13.21 -5.97 -3.55
N SER A 70 12.74 -4.72 -3.45
CA SER A 70 13.61 -3.55 -3.40
C SER A 70 14.41 -3.45 -2.10
N ARG A 71 13.98 -4.17 -1.05
CA ARG A 71 14.50 -4.08 0.32
C ARG A 71 14.50 -2.65 0.84
N TRP A 72 13.40 -1.94 0.60
CA TRP A 72 13.22 -0.52 0.94
C TRP A 72 13.61 -0.20 2.38
N TRP A 73 13.33 -1.11 3.34
CA TRP A 73 13.64 -0.94 4.76
C TRP A 73 15.14 -0.74 5.03
N ALA A 74 16.01 -1.35 4.21
CA ALA A 74 17.46 -1.19 4.31
C ALA A 74 17.99 -0.01 3.48
N ARG A 75 17.12 0.66 2.71
CA ARG A 75 17.48 1.63 1.66
C ARG A 75 16.69 2.94 1.76
N MET A 76 16.11 3.25 2.90
CA MET A 76 15.31 4.47 3.12
C MET A 76 16.04 5.77 2.74
N ASN A 77 17.37 5.80 2.84
CA ASN A 77 18.20 6.95 2.48
C ASN A 77 18.83 6.86 1.07
N ASP A 78 18.48 5.84 0.29
CA ASP A 78 19.01 5.62 -1.06
C ASP A 78 18.22 6.44 -2.08
N LYS A 79 18.86 7.49 -2.61
CA LYS A 79 18.28 8.36 -3.65
C LYS A 79 18.00 7.64 -4.97
N ASN A 80 18.55 6.45 -5.17
CA ASN A 80 18.33 5.62 -6.36
C ASN A 80 17.24 4.56 -6.15
N LEU A 81 16.60 4.52 -4.98
CA LEU A 81 15.43 3.67 -4.77
C LEU A 81 14.31 4.20 -5.66
N LYS A 82 13.78 3.32 -6.51
CA LYS A 82 12.72 3.67 -7.47
C LYS A 82 11.43 2.96 -7.10
N PRO A 83 10.27 3.62 -7.24
CA PRO A 83 8.99 2.95 -7.07
C PRO A 83 8.81 1.83 -8.08
N VAL A 84 7.97 0.86 -7.75
CA VAL A 84 7.47 -0.11 -8.73
C VAL A 84 6.68 0.66 -9.81
N PRO A 85 6.80 0.26 -11.10
CA PRO A 85 5.98 0.83 -12.16
C PRO A 85 4.49 0.73 -11.82
N HIS A 86 3.75 1.81 -12.07
CA HIS A 86 2.30 1.89 -11.93
C HIS A 86 1.73 2.40 -13.26
N SER A 87 0.60 1.83 -13.72
CA SER A 87 0.03 2.07 -15.06
C SER A 87 -1.24 2.89 -15.02
#